data_AF-A0A166IBX0-F1
#
_entry.id   AF-A0A166IBX0-F1
#
_cell.length_a   1.000
_cell.length_b   1.000
_cell.length_c   1.000
_cell.angle_alpha   90.00
_cell.angle_beta   90.00
_cell.angle_gamma   90.00
#
_symmetry.space_group_name_H-M   'P 1'
#
loop_
_entity.id
_entity.type
_entity.pdbx_description
1 polymer ?
#
loop_
_entity_poly.entity_id
_entity_poly.type
_entity_poly.pdbx_seq_one_letter_code
_entity_poly.pdbx_strand_id
1 'polypeptide(L)'
;MVARPSPLVFAHRGASGYRPEHTRSAYELAIALGADAVEPDLVATRDGVLVLRHENEISGTTDVERRPEFAQRRTTKRIDGREITGWFTEDFTWDELSVLRARERLPAVRTSSATFDGQFPLLRFSELLALLDRAAEDAPEAPPGLVAEIKHATYFAAIGLPLDVLLRHELSAAGWGPRDPRLTIESFEKTVLERLAVRGVGARRVFLLESRGAPPDLVAAHGEYATPFTAFATASGLRNLAGAVDGISVDRSMLLSHDTGDRAAGVSPLVADAHAVGLEVYCWTLRAENRFLGKAHRRGKDPAAYGAWQDEFAAILGTGVDGVFADQPDLALEARAVAEGRSGG
;
A
#
# COMPACT_ATOMS: atom_id res chain seq x y z
N MET A 1 -6.44 26.69 -7.44
CA MET A 1 -6.25 25.22 -7.37
C MET A 1 -7.46 24.59 -8.04
N VAL A 2 -7.25 23.79 -9.07
CA VAL A 2 -8.30 22.92 -9.61
C VAL A 2 -8.71 21.95 -8.50
N ALA A 3 -10.01 21.76 -8.28
CA ALA A 3 -10.49 20.79 -7.30
C ALA A 3 -9.98 19.39 -7.71
N ARG A 4 -9.33 18.67 -6.79
CA ARG A 4 -8.89 17.29 -7.07
C ARG A 4 -10.12 16.38 -7.13
N PRO A 5 -10.18 15.41 -8.06
CA PRO A 5 -11.25 14.42 -8.07
C PRO A 5 -11.25 13.66 -6.74
N SER A 6 -12.43 13.26 -6.26
CA SER A 6 -12.59 12.51 -5.02
C SER A 6 -13.52 11.33 -5.24
N PRO A 7 -13.15 10.11 -4.80
CA PRO A 7 -11.87 9.75 -4.17
C PRO A 7 -10.69 9.77 -5.14
N LEU A 8 -9.47 9.92 -4.61
CA LEU A 8 -8.24 9.64 -5.34
C LEU A 8 -8.08 8.14 -5.61
N VAL A 9 -7.46 7.78 -6.72
CA VAL A 9 -7.14 6.39 -7.09
C VAL A 9 -5.64 6.18 -6.97
N PHE A 10 -5.24 5.33 -6.02
CA PHE A 10 -3.87 4.93 -5.77
C PHE A 10 -3.59 3.58 -6.41
N ALA A 11 -2.62 3.51 -7.31
CA ALA A 11 -2.21 2.26 -7.94
C ALA A 11 -1.39 1.44 -6.95
N HIS A 12 -2.05 0.46 -6.32
CA HIS A 12 -1.50 -0.39 -5.28
C HIS A 12 -0.40 -1.28 -5.86
N ARG A 13 0.85 -0.95 -5.50
CA ARG A 13 2.08 -1.56 -6.03
C ARG A 13 2.30 -1.37 -7.52
N GLY A 14 1.76 -0.27 -8.04
CA GLY A 14 1.58 -0.01 -9.47
C GLY A 14 0.33 -0.69 -10.02
N ALA A 15 0.29 -0.95 -11.32
CA ALA A 15 -0.80 -1.66 -11.97
C ALA A 15 -0.68 -3.19 -11.75
N SER A 16 -0.66 -3.61 -10.48
CA SER A 16 -0.33 -4.96 -10.03
C SER A 16 -1.34 -6.04 -10.47
N GLY A 17 -2.54 -5.62 -10.90
CA GLY A 17 -3.52 -6.45 -11.57
C GLY A 17 -3.09 -6.95 -12.95
N TYR A 18 -2.13 -6.26 -13.58
CA TYR A 18 -1.70 -6.48 -14.96
C TYR A 18 -0.21 -6.78 -15.13
N ARG A 19 0.62 -6.39 -14.16
CA ARG A 19 2.09 -6.55 -14.16
C ARG A 19 2.56 -7.01 -12.78
N PRO A 20 3.71 -7.71 -12.69
CA PRO A 20 4.29 -8.07 -11.40
C PRO A 20 4.46 -6.82 -10.53
N GLU A 21 3.98 -6.90 -9.30
CA GLU A 21 3.98 -5.80 -8.33
C GLU A 21 5.38 -5.21 -8.11
N HIS A 22 5.44 -3.90 -7.82
CA HIS A 22 6.69 -3.18 -7.55
C HIS A 22 7.77 -3.36 -8.63
N THR A 23 7.35 -3.41 -9.89
CA THR A 23 8.26 -3.32 -11.04
C THR A 23 8.11 -1.97 -11.72
N ARG A 24 9.16 -1.53 -12.42
CA ARG A 24 9.10 -0.34 -13.27
C ARG A 24 7.90 -0.39 -14.23
N SER A 25 7.64 -1.57 -14.83
CA SER A 25 6.52 -1.78 -15.75
C SER A 25 5.16 -1.60 -15.08
N ALA A 26 4.97 -2.07 -13.85
CA ALA A 26 3.73 -1.84 -13.11
C ALA A 26 3.52 -0.35 -12.81
N TYR A 27 4.56 0.39 -12.43
CA TYR A 27 4.47 1.83 -12.15
C TYR A 27 4.25 2.67 -13.41
N GLU A 28 5.01 2.41 -14.48
CA GLU A 28 4.83 3.10 -15.77
C GLU A 28 3.43 2.86 -16.33
N LEU A 29 2.90 1.63 -16.24
CA LEU A 29 1.53 1.34 -16.64
C LEU A 29 0.50 2.06 -15.76
N ALA A 30 0.68 2.09 -14.44
CA ALA A 30 -0.23 2.81 -13.55
C ALA A 30 -0.33 4.31 -13.86
N ILE A 31 0.82 4.95 -14.10
CA ILE A 31 0.89 6.36 -14.49
C ILE A 31 0.20 6.55 -15.85
N ALA A 32 0.46 5.69 -16.83
CA ALA A 32 -0.16 5.76 -18.15
C ALA A 32 -1.69 5.54 -18.12
N LEU A 33 -2.20 4.74 -17.17
CA LEU A 33 -3.63 4.54 -16.94
C LEU A 33 -4.29 5.71 -16.19
N GLY A 34 -3.52 6.70 -15.72
CA GLY A 34 -4.04 7.90 -15.09
C GLY A 34 -4.29 7.78 -13.58
N ALA A 35 -3.60 6.87 -12.88
CA ALA A 35 -3.68 6.81 -11.42
C ALA A 35 -3.21 8.14 -10.79
N ASP A 36 -3.92 8.62 -9.76
CA ASP A 36 -3.61 9.89 -9.08
C ASP A 36 -2.32 9.79 -8.25
N ALA A 37 -1.99 8.58 -7.77
CA ALA A 37 -0.72 8.27 -7.13
C ALA A 37 -0.34 6.81 -7.37
N VAL A 38 0.94 6.49 -7.16
CA VAL A 38 1.42 5.11 -7.07
C VAL A 38 1.83 4.78 -5.63
N GLU A 39 1.65 3.53 -5.24
CA GLU A 39 1.97 3.04 -3.91
C GLU A 39 3.17 2.07 -3.96
N PRO A 40 4.29 2.37 -3.28
CA PRO A 40 5.32 1.41 -2.97
C PRO A 40 5.36 0.99 -1.50
N ASP A 41 5.58 -0.30 -1.28
CA ASP A 41 5.98 -0.85 0.01
C ASP A 41 7.52 -0.78 0.15
N LEU A 42 8.01 -0.22 1.27
CA LEU A 42 9.42 0.03 1.53
C LEU A 42 10.00 -0.95 2.55
N VAL A 43 11.03 -1.67 2.13
CA VAL A 43 11.91 -2.49 2.97
C VAL A 43 13.37 -2.14 2.69
N ALA A 44 14.31 -2.57 3.55
CA ALA A 44 15.73 -2.27 3.39
C ALA A 44 16.58 -3.50 3.06
N THR A 45 17.67 -3.25 2.33
CA THR A 45 18.79 -4.17 2.16
C THR A 45 19.75 -4.10 3.35
N ARG A 46 20.70 -5.05 3.45
CA ARG A 46 21.74 -5.07 4.50
C ARG A 46 22.59 -3.81 4.54
N ASP A 47 22.86 -3.23 3.38
CA ASP A 47 23.63 -2.00 3.18
C ASP A 47 22.78 -0.72 3.22
N GLY A 48 21.51 -0.82 3.65
CA GLY A 48 20.65 0.33 3.95
C GLY A 48 20.02 0.99 2.73
N VAL A 49 19.93 0.31 1.60
CA VAL A 49 19.21 0.79 0.41
C VAL A 49 17.73 0.44 0.54
N LEU A 50 16.84 1.41 0.31
CA LEU A 50 15.40 1.14 0.26
C LEU A 50 15.02 0.51 -1.09
N VAL A 51 14.36 -0.64 -1.00
CA VAL A 51 13.87 -1.41 -2.15
C VAL A 51 12.37 -1.62 -2.03
N LEU A 52 11.73 -1.75 -3.19
CA LEU A 52 10.28 -1.80 -3.28
C LEU A 52 9.79 -3.24 -3.20
N ARG A 53 9.31 -3.71 -2.06
CA ARG A 53 8.74 -5.05 -1.90
C ARG A 53 7.72 -5.06 -0.78
N HIS A 54 6.61 -5.76 -1.02
CA HIS A 54 5.54 -5.86 -0.04
C HIS A 54 5.91 -6.56 1.26
N GLU A 55 6.80 -7.53 1.17
CA GLU A 55 7.37 -8.21 2.32
C GLU A 55 8.89 -8.17 2.17
N ASN A 56 9.61 -8.16 3.29
CA ASN A 56 11.06 -8.33 3.23
C ASN A 56 11.45 -9.77 2.88
N GLU A 57 10.56 -10.74 3.09
CA GLU A 57 10.67 -12.10 2.54
C GLU A 57 10.34 -12.10 1.03
N ILE A 58 11.28 -12.55 0.19
CA ILE A 58 11.23 -12.38 -1.26
C ILE A 58 11.11 -13.68 -2.07
N SER A 59 10.88 -14.84 -1.42
CA SER A 59 10.72 -16.13 -2.12
C SER A 59 9.57 -16.11 -3.13
N GLY A 60 8.44 -15.50 -2.73
CA GLY A 60 7.20 -15.53 -3.51
C GLY A 60 7.14 -14.55 -4.69
N THR A 61 8.01 -13.54 -4.72
CA THR A 61 7.93 -12.41 -5.67
C THR A 61 9.22 -12.19 -6.44
N THR A 62 10.20 -13.10 -6.32
CA THR A 62 11.46 -13.06 -7.05
C THR A 62 11.89 -14.45 -7.52
N ASP A 63 12.96 -14.52 -8.32
CA ASP A 63 13.61 -15.76 -8.73
C ASP A 63 14.69 -16.25 -7.74
N VAL A 64 14.79 -15.71 -6.52
CA VAL A 64 15.87 -16.01 -5.55
C VAL A 64 16.06 -17.51 -5.27
N GLU A 65 14.98 -18.28 -5.20
CA GLU A 65 14.99 -19.74 -5.05
C GLU A 65 15.80 -20.45 -6.15
N ARG A 66 15.82 -19.86 -7.35
CA ARG A 66 16.47 -20.41 -8.56
C ARG A 66 17.91 -19.97 -8.71
N ARG A 67 18.48 -19.27 -7.72
CA ARG A 67 19.85 -18.72 -7.73
C ARG A 67 20.75 -19.56 -6.81
N PRO A 68 21.54 -20.52 -7.33
CA PRO A 68 22.37 -21.40 -6.51
C PRO A 68 23.35 -20.64 -5.60
N GLU A 69 23.85 -19.49 -6.05
CA GLU A 69 24.72 -18.59 -5.29
C GLU A 69 24.08 -18.07 -4.00
N PHE A 70 22.74 -18.06 -3.92
CA PHE A 70 21.98 -17.61 -2.77
C PHE A 70 21.33 -18.74 -1.98
N ALA A 71 21.50 -20.01 -2.36
CA ALA A 71 20.86 -21.13 -1.70
C ALA A 71 21.13 -21.17 -0.17
N GLN A 72 22.34 -20.81 0.25
CA GLN A 72 22.74 -20.77 1.67
C GLN A 72 22.20 -19.57 2.45
N ARG A 73 21.57 -18.60 1.78
CA ARG A 73 20.93 -17.43 2.43
C ARG A 73 19.53 -17.72 2.95
N ARG A 74 18.95 -18.88 2.60
CA ARG A 74 17.64 -19.29 3.11
C ARG A 74 17.70 -19.48 4.61
N THR A 75 16.86 -18.79 5.36
CA THR A 75 16.85 -18.83 6.82
C THR A 75 15.43 -18.70 7.38
N THR A 76 15.28 -18.85 8.70
CA THR A 76 14.04 -18.62 9.44
C THR A 76 14.20 -17.41 10.34
N LYS A 77 13.27 -16.46 10.26
CA LYS A 77 13.24 -15.24 11.07
C LYS A 77 11.88 -15.06 11.73
N ARG A 78 11.86 -14.34 12.85
CA ARG A 78 10.62 -13.92 13.50
C ARG A 78 10.34 -12.45 13.18
N ILE A 79 9.33 -12.19 12.37
CA ILE A 79 8.90 -10.84 11.94
C ILE A 79 7.47 -10.65 12.41
N ASP A 80 7.21 -9.56 13.13
CA ASP A 80 5.89 -9.22 13.70
C ASP A 80 5.21 -10.39 14.44
N GLY A 81 6.01 -11.13 15.21
CA GLY A 81 5.56 -12.27 16.01
C GLY A 81 5.34 -13.57 15.23
N ARG A 82 5.61 -13.61 13.93
CA ARG A 82 5.44 -14.80 13.07
C ARG A 82 6.80 -15.36 12.64
N GLU A 83 6.94 -16.67 12.68
CA GLU A 83 8.08 -17.36 12.08
C GLU A 83 7.89 -17.47 10.56
N ILE A 84 8.84 -16.94 9.81
CA ILE A 84 8.86 -16.91 8.35
C ILE A 84 10.16 -17.58 7.90
N THR A 85 10.09 -18.46 6.92
CA THR A 85 11.26 -19.12 6.36
C THR A 85 11.37 -18.84 4.88
N GLY A 86 12.52 -18.30 4.46
CA GLY A 86 12.71 -17.83 3.09
C GLY A 86 14.02 -17.07 2.93
N TRP A 87 14.03 -16.11 2.01
CA TRP A 87 15.15 -15.21 1.75
C TRP A 87 14.69 -13.79 2.04
N PHE A 88 15.49 -13.02 2.78
CA PHE A 88 15.06 -11.72 3.27
C PHE A 88 15.91 -10.59 2.71
N THR A 89 15.32 -9.45 2.34
CA THR A 89 16.05 -8.32 1.73
C THR A 89 17.24 -7.87 2.56
N GLU A 90 17.11 -7.85 3.89
CA GLU A 90 18.16 -7.45 4.82
C GLU A 90 19.34 -8.43 4.94
N ASP A 91 19.27 -9.60 4.29
CA ASP A 91 20.39 -10.56 4.23
C ASP A 91 21.31 -10.33 3.03
N PHE A 92 20.95 -9.40 2.14
CA PHE A 92 21.66 -9.10 0.89
C PHE A 92 22.06 -7.63 0.81
N THR A 93 23.15 -7.32 0.12
CA THR A 93 23.40 -5.95 -0.37
C THR A 93 22.47 -5.62 -1.54
N TRP A 94 22.39 -4.33 -1.91
CA TRP A 94 21.75 -3.95 -3.16
C TRP A 94 22.40 -4.62 -4.37
N ASP A 95 23.74 -4.70 -4.42
CA ASP A 95 24.44 -5.36 -5.54
C ASP A 95 24.01 -6.82 -5.68
N GLU A 96 23.89 -7.56 -4.56
CA GLU A 96 23.40 -8.94 -4.54
C GLU A 96 21.91 -9.03 -4.95
N LEU A 97 21.05 -8.11 -4.52
CA LEU A 97 19.62 -8.12 -4.89
C LEU A 97 19.35 -7.67 -6.33
N SER A 98 20.18 -6.78 -6.87
CA SER A 98 19.98 -6.17 -8.19
C SER A 98 20.02 -7.18 -9.35
N VAL A 99 20.64 -8.34 -9.13
CA VAL A 99 20.71 -9.42 -10.13
C VAL A 99 19.46 -10.27 -10.18
N LEU A 100 18.58 -10.19 -9.17
CA LEU A 100 17.32 -10.92 -9.12
C LEU A 100 16.32 -10.35 -10.13
N ARG A 101 15.29 -11.16 -10.40
CA ARG A 101 14.17 -10.78 -11.26
C ARG A 101 12.85 -10.93 -10.51
N ALA A 102 11.98 -9.95 -10.69
CA ALA A 102 10.64 -9.92 -10.13
C ALA A 102 9.74 -10.98 -10.78
N ARG A 103 8.78 -11.47 -10.00
CA ARG A 103 7.76 -12.44 -10.42
C ARG A 103 6.40 -12.07 -9.87
N GLU A 104 5.36 -12.49 -10.57
CA GLU A 104 3.96 -12.31 -10.18
C GLU A 104 3.67 -13.02 -8.85
N ARG A 105 3.10 -12.28 -7.89
CA ARG A 105 2.74 -12.78 -6.55
C ARG A 105 1.61 -13.80 -6.59
N LEU A 106 0.68 -13.65 -7.54
CA LEU A 106 -0.54 -14.44 -7.66
C LEU A 106 -0.64 -15.13 -9.04
N PRO A 107 0.31 -15.99 -9.42
CA PRO A 107 0.42 -16.49 -10.80
C PRO A 107 -0.76 -17.37 -11.22
N ALA A 108 -1.43 -18.02 -10.26
CA ALA A 108 -2.64 -18.81 -10.51
C ALA A 108 -3.90 -17.94 -10.72
N VAL A 109 -3.85 -16.66 -10.37
CA VAL A 109 -4.95 -15.69 -10.53
C VAL A 109 -4.67 -14.77 -11.72
N ARG A 110 -3.44 -14.28 -11.82
CA ARG A 110 -3.00 -13.29 -12.80
C ARG A 110 -2.09 -13.92 -13.83
N THR A 111 -2.61 -14.90 -14.57
CA THR A 111 -1.83 -15.65 -15.57
C THR A 111 -1.23 -14.74 -16.65
N SER A 112 -1.95 -13.68 -17.05
CA SER A 112 -1.42 -12.67 -17.97
C SER A 112 -0.24 -11.90 -17.35
N SER A 113 -0.34 -11.46 -16.09
CA SER A 113 0.76 -10.80 -15.38
C SER A 113 1.97 -11.73 -15.21
N ALA A 114 1.74 -13.01 -14.93
CA ALA A 114 2.79 -14.02 -14.79
C ALA A 114 3.59 -14.26 -16.07
N THR A 115 3.10 -13.84 -17.25
CA THR A 115 3.90 -13.85 -18.49
C THR A 115 5.09 -12.88 -18.46
N PHE A 116 5.10 -11.94 -17.51
CA PHE A 116 6.19 -11.00 -17.27
C PHE A 116 7.21 -11.49 -16.21
N ASP A 117 7.04 -12.68 -15.65
CA ASP A 117 8.01 -13.28 -14.73
C ASP A 117 9.41 -13.28 -15.32
N GLY A 118 10.40 -12.84 -14.53
CA GLY A 118 11.80 -12.85 -14.95
C GLY A 118 12.23 -11.67 -15.83
N GLN A 119 11.30 -10.82 -16.27
CA GLN A 119 11.62 -9.74 -17.22
C GLN A 119 12.18 -8.49 -16.56
N PHE A 120 11.74 -8.16 -15.34
CA PHE A 120 12.09 -6.91 -14.67
C PHE A 120 13.00 -7.12 -13.46
N PRO A 121 14.02 -6.27 -13.24
CA PRO A 121 14.81 -6.28 -12.02
C PRO A 121 13.98 -5.82 -10.80
N LEU A 122 14.55 -5.98 -9.61
CA LEU A 122 14.09 -5.26 -8.42
C LEU A 122 14.28 -3.75 -8.62
N LEU A 123 13.48 -2.95 -7.93
CA LEU A 123 13.49 -1.48 -8.04
C LEU A 123 13.90 -0.87 -6.69
N ARG A 124 14.79 0.12 -6.73
CA ARG A 124 15.08 0.98 -5.57
C ARG A 124 14.04 2.08 -5.44
N PHE A 125 13.86 2.60 -4.23
CA PHE A 125 12.97 3.73 -4.00
C PHE A 125 13.41 4.98 -4.79
N SER A 126 14.71 5.31 -4.77
CA SER A 126 15.28 6.38 -5.61
C SER A 126 14.96 6.27 -7.11
N GLU A 127 14.83 5.06 -7.66
CA GLU A 127 14.49 4.85 -9.08
C GLU A 127 13.02 5.14 -9.38
N LEU A 128 12.14 4.93 -8.39
CA LEU A 128 10.73 5.32 -8.48
C LEU A 128 10.55 6.84 -8.31
N LEU A 129 11.29 7.48 -7.40
CA LEU A 129 11.28 8.94 -7.27
C LEU A 129 11.65 9.61 -8.60
N ALA A 130 12.73 9.15 -9.23
CA ALA A 130 13.14 9.63 -10.56
C ALA A 130 12.11 9.34 -11.66
N LEU A 131 11.33 8.26 -11.54
CA LEU A 131 10.23 7.98 -12.47
C LEU A 131 9.09 9.00 -12.29
N LEU A 132 8.73 9.31 -11.04
CA LEU A 132 7.66 10.27 -10.73
C LEU A 132 8.03 11.70 -11.07
N ASP A 133 9.30 12.09 -10.91
CA ASP A 133 9.77 13.42 -11.31
C ASP A 133 9.69 13.59 -12.84
N ARG A 134 10.06 12.57 -13.63
CA ARG A 134 9.85 12.60 -15.08
C ARG A 134 8.37 12.66 -15.46
N ALA A 135 7.51 11.88 -14.80
CA ALA A 135 6.08 11.94 -15.05
C ALA A 135 5.47 13.30 -14.68
N ALA A 136 6.01 13.98 -13.65
CA ALA A 136 5.61 15.33 -13.28
C ALA A 136 6.04 16.38 -14.32
N GLU A 137 7.18 16.19 -14.99
CA GLU A 137 7.61 17.01 -16.13
C GLU A 137 6.66 16.86 -17.33
N ASP A 138 6.21 15.62 -17.61
CA ASP A 138 5.27 15.32 -18.70
C ASP A 138 3.84 15.82 -18.43
N ALA A 139 3.43 15.92 -17.16
CA ALA A 139 2.09 16.31 -16.74
C ALA A 139 2.09 17.33 -15.56
N PRO A 140 2.60 18.55 -15.75
CA PRO A 140 2.83 19.51 -14.67
C PRO A 140 1.56 20.00 -13.96
N GLU A 141 0.41 19.96 -14.64
CA GLU A 141 -0.89 20.37 -14.08
C GLU A 141 -1.48 19.31 -13.13
N ALA A 142 -1.06 18.05 -13.25
CA ALA A 142 -1.54 16.93 -12.48
C ALA A 142 -0.44 15.87 -12.28
N PRO A 143 0.67 16.22 -11.59
CA PRO A 143 1.76 15.30 -11.39
C PRO A 143 1.30 14.13 -10.50
N PRO A 144 1.69 12.87 -10.82
CA PRO A 144 1.30 11.72 -10.02
C PRO A 144 1.89 11.83 -8.60
N GLY A 145 1.07 11.48 -7.62
CA GLY A 145 1.45 11.37 -6.22
C GLY A 145 2.23 10.09 -5.91
N LEU A 146 2.67 10.01 -4.66
CA LEU A 146 3.36 8.88 -4.06
C LEU A 146 2.73 8.58 -2.69
N VAL A 147 2.27 7.36 -2.49
CA VAL A 147 1.80 6.88 -1.18
C VAL A 147 2.73 5.76 -0.73
N ALA A 148 3.79 6.09 0.02
CA ALA A 148 4.81 5.11 0.40
C ALA A 148 4.48 4.41 1.72
N GLU A 149 4.33 3.09 1.72
CA GLU A 149 4.15 2.28 2.93
C GLU A 149 5.50 1.89 3.54
N ILE A 150 5.69 2.09 4.84
CA ILE A 150 6.85 1.56 5.58
C ILE A 150 6.51 0.21 6.20
N LYS A 151 7.29 -0.82 5.85
CA LYS A 151 7.06 -2.20 6.33
C LYS A 151 7.94 -2.57 7.49
N HIS A 152 7.36 -3.25 8.49
CA HIS A 152 8.07 -3.86 9.61
C HIS A 152 9.09 -2.91 10.28
N ALA A 153 8.71 -1.65 10.48
CA ALA A 153 9.58 -0.59 10.99
C ALA A 153 10.25 -0.95 12.32
N THR A 154 9.50 -1.58 13.25
CA THR A 154 10.07 -2.04 14.53
C THR A 154 11.08 -3.16 14.33
N TYR A 155 10.80 -4.11 13.43
CA TYR A 155 11.73 -5.19 13.10
C TYR A 155 13.03 -4.65 12.49
N PHE A 156 12.92 -3.82 11.45
CA PHE A 156 14.07 -3.22 10.78
C PHE A 156 14.91 -2.34 11.72
N ALA A 157 14.26 -1.56 12.59
CA ALA A 157 14.96 -0.79 13.61
C ALA A 157 15.75 -1.69 14.60
N ALA A 158 15.19 -2.83 15.00
CA ALA A 158 15.84 -3.76 15.94
C ALA A 158 17.11 -4.41 15.38
N ILE A 159 17.25 -4.49 14.06
CA ILE A 159 18.44 -5.01 13.36
C ILE A 159 19.38 -3.90 12.85
N GLY A 160 19.17 -2.66 13.26
CA GLY A 160 20.05 -1.54 12.91
C GLY A 160 19.76 -0.87 11.56
N LEU A 161 18.57 -1.09 10.97
CA LEU A 161 18.13 -0.51 9.71
C LEU A 161 16.88 0.39 9.91
N PRO A 162 16.96 1.50 10.66
CA PRO A 162 15.79 2.34 10.95
C PRO A 162 15.22 3.00 9.67
N LEU A 163 14.08 2.49 9.18
CA LEU A 163 13.49 2.92 7.91
C LEU A 163 13.10 4.41 7.88
N ASP A 164 12.75 5.00 9.02
CA ASP A 164 12.48 6.44 9.14
C ASP A 164 13.73 7.30 8.85
N VAL A 165 14.92 6.80 9.18
CA VAL A 165 16.19 7.47 8.90
C VAL A 165 16.57 7.32 7.44
N LEU A 166 16.47 6.08 6.91
CA LEU A 166 16.79 5.76 5.53
C LEU A 166 15.89 6.53 4.56
N LEU A 167 14.57 6.55 4.83
CA LEU A 167 13.59 7.25 3.99
C LEU A 167 13.87 8.76 3.94
N ARG A 168 14.11 9.39 5.10
CA ARG A 168 14.45 10.82 5.13
C ARG A 168 15.72 11.12 4.31
N HIS A 169 16.73 10.26 4.42
CA HIS A 169 17.96 10.42 3.66
C HIS A 169 17.71 10.30 2.15
N GLU A 170 17.00 9.26 1.71
CA GLU A 170 16.70 9.07 0.28
C GLU A 170 15.84 10.19 -0.30
N LEU A 171 14.79 10.64 0.41
CA LEU A 171 13.98 11.79 -0.01
C LEU A 171 14.84 13.05 -0.17
N SER A 172 15.69 13.35 0.81
CA SER A 172 16.60 14.50 0.74
C SER A 172 17.60 14.38 -0.41
N ALA A 173 18.14 13.19 -0.67
CA ALA A 173 19.08 12.95 -1.75
C ALA A 173 18.43 13.06 -3.13
N ALA A 174 17.15 12.71 -3.25
CA ALA A 174 16.34 12.84 -4.46
C ALA A 174 15.79 14.27 -4.65
N GLY A 175 16.00 15.19 -3.72
CA GLY A 175 15.47 16.56 -3.80
C GLY A 175 13.98 16.68 -3.44
N TRP A 176 13.37 15.63 -2.90
CA TRP A 176 12.00 15.66 -2.41
C TRP A 176 11.96 16.40 -1.08
N GLY A 177 11.46 17.64 -1.14
CA GLY A 177 11.41 18.53 0.02
C GLY A 177 10.55 17.96 1.15
N PRO A 178 10.75 18.41 2.39
CA PRO A 178 10.02 17.90 3.55
C PRO A 178 8.50 18.14 3.47
N ARG A 179 8.01 18.99 2.57
CA ARG A 179 6.58 19.27 2.40
C ARG A 179 6.14 19.09 0.94
N ASP A 180 6.79 18.17 0.21
CA ASP A 180 6.35 17.86 -1.15
C ASP A 180 4.88 17.41 -1.12
N PRO A 181 3.95 18.14 -1.78
CA PRO A 181 2.52 17.87 -1.68
C PRO A 181 2.10 16.55 -2.37
N ARG A 182 3.01 15.92 -3.14
CA ARG A 182 2.84 14.63 -3.77
C ARG A 182 3.07 13.47 -2.79
N LEU A 183 3.73 13.70 -1.66
CA LEU A 183 4.15 12.64 -0.75
C LEU A 183 3.14 12.41 0.37
N THR A 184 2.65 11.18 0.43
CA THR A 184 1.98 10.56 1.57
C THR A 184 2.82 9.38 2.04
N ILE A 185 2.91 9.18 3.35
CA ILE A 185 3.56 8.02 3.97
C ILE A 185 2.54 7.30 4.85
N GLU A 186 2.47 5.98 4.71
CA GLU A 186 1.60 5.15 5.53
C GLU A 186 2.35 4.01 6.23
N SER A 187 1.76 3.49 7.31
CA SER A 187 2.34 2.39 8.09
C SER A 187 1.28 1.78 9.02
N PHE A 188 1.35 0.47 9.24
CA PHE A 188 0.62 -0.22 10.31
C PHE A 188 1.21 0.04 11.71
N GLU A 189 2.38 0.67 11.78
CA GLU A 189 3.08 1.00 13.02
C GLU A 189 3.07 2.51 13.22
N LYS A 190 2.27 2.99 14.19
CA LYS A 190 2.08 4.42 14.44
C LYS A 190 3.38 5.12 14.84
N THR A 191 4.25 4.43 15.58
CA THR A 191 5.50 4.99 16.12
C THR A 191 6.44 5.48 15.00
N VAL A 192 6.50 4.81 13.84
CA VAL A 192 7.38 5.25 12.74
C VAL A 192 6.88 6.54 12.08
N LEU A 193 5.55 6.73 11.99
CA LEU A 193 4.93 7.96 11.48
C LEU A 193 5.23 9.16 12.39
N GLU A 194 5.21 8.95 13.70
CA GLU A 194 5.59 9.98 14.69
C GLU A 194 7.07 10.34 14.60
N ARG A 195 7.95 9.34 14.45
CA ARG A 195 9.39 9.56 14.29
C ARG A 195 9.71 10.37 13.03
N LEU A 196 9.05 10.07 11.90
CA LEU A 196 9.21 10.84 10.67
C LEU A 196 8.83 12.32 10.84
N ALA A 197 7.75 12.58 11.58
CA ALA A 197 7.31 13.94 11.88
C ALA A 197 8.35 14.70 12.71
N VAL A 198 8.88 14.07 13.77
CA VAL A 198 9.96 14.63 14.60
C VAL A 198 11.22 14.90 13.78
N ARG A 199 11.47 14.08 12.75
CA ARG A 199 12.60 14.26 11.82
C ARG A 199 12.38 15.32 10.74
N GLY A 200 11.22 15.97 10.73
CA GLY A 200 10.89 17.03 9.78
C GLY A 200 10.43 16.53 8.41
N VAL A 201 10.05 15.25 8.27
CA VAL A 201 9.35 14.77 7.07
C VAL A 201 7.88 15.17 7.21
N GLY A 202 7.52 16.30 6.63
CA GLY A 202 6.17 16.89 6.61
C GLY A 202 5.29 16.38 5.46
N ALA A 203 5.44 15.11 5.10
CA ALA A 203 4.48 14.40 4.27
C ALA A 203 3.13 14.25 5.00
N ARG A 204 2.05 13.98 4.26
CA ARG A 204 0.84 13.43 4.88
C ARG A 204 1.19 12.08 5.52
N ARG A 205 0.76 11.83 6.75
CA ARG A 205 1.00 10.58 7.48
C ARG A 205 -0.31 9.86 7.70
N VAL A 206 -0.40 8.63 7.25
CA VAL A 206 -1.64 7.85 7.27
C VAL A 206 -1.43 6.57 8.07
N PHE A 207 -2.28 6.34 9.08
CA PHE A 207 -2.18 5.16 9.93
C PHE A 207 -3.04 4.02 9.36
N LEU A 208 -2.40 2.91 9.01
CA LEU A 208 -3.08 1.73 8.50
C LEU A 208 -3.74 0.95 9.65
N LEU A 209 -5.01 0.56 9.47
CA LEU A 209 -5.79 -0.18 10.46
C LEU A 209 -6.32 -1.48 9.86
N GLU A 210 -6.24 -2.57 10.65
CA GLU A 210 -6.95 -3.81 10.36
C GLU A 210 -8.21 -3.97 11.22
N SER A 211 -9.12 -4.84 10.78
CA SER A 211 -10.33 -5.20 11.53
C SER A 211 -10.06 -6.05 12.79
N ARG A 212 -8.83 -6.52 12.98
CA ARG A 212 -8.40 -7.38 14.09
C ARG A 212 -6.91 -7.23 14.36
N GLY A 213 -6.46 -7.73 15.50
CA GLY A 213 -5.04 -7.66 15.89
C GLY A 213 -4.65 -6.28 16.41
N ALA A 214 -3.34 -6.04 16.50
CA ALA A 214 -2.76 -4.81 17.04
C ALA A 214 -1.52 -4.42 16.22
N PRO A 215 -1.16 -3.11 16.18
CA PRO A 215 0.06 -2.63 15.56
C PRO A 215 1.32 -3.37 16.05
N PRO A 216 2.22 -3.83 15.17
CA PRO A 216 3.43 -4.56 15.56
C PRO A 216 4.33 -3.81 16.56
N ASP A 217 4.45 -2.49 16.43
CA ASP A 217 5.20 -1.64 17.37
C ASP A 217 4.60 -1.65 18.77
N LEU A 218 3.27 -1.58 18.87
CA LEU A 218 2.57 -1.66 20.16
C LEU A 218 2.63 -3.07 20.77
N VAL A 219 2.56 -4.12 19.95
CA VAL A 219 2.78 -5.50 20.42
C VAL A 219 4.19 -5.68 20.95
N ALA A 220 5.21 -5.15 20.26
CA ALA A 220 6.58 -5.21 20.71
C ALA A 220 6.80 -4.44 22.04
N ALA A 221 6.11 -3.30 22.22
CA ALA A 221 6.23 -2.47 23.42
C ALA A 221 5.40 -2.98 24.62
N HIS A 222 4.23 -3.57 24.38
CA HIS A 222 3.21 -3.82 25.42
C HIS A 222 2.73 -5.27 25.49
N GLY A 223 3.17 -6.15 24.60
CA GLY A 223 2.77 -7.56 24.58
C GLY A 223 1.25 -7.72 24.45
N GLU A 224 0.66 -8.53 25.33
CA GLU A 224 -0.79 -8.79 25.35
C GLU A 224 -1.65 -7.56 25.69
N TYR A 225 -1.04 -6.50 26.24
CA TYR A 225 -1.71 -5.24 26.57
C TYR A 225 -1.66 -4.22 25.44
N ALA A 226 -1.16 -4.59 24.26
CA ALA A 226 -1.15 -3.72 23.10
C ALA A 226 -2.57 -3.28 22.71
N THR A 227 -2.72 -1.99 22.41
CA THR A 227 -3.99 -1.45 21.96
C THR A 227 -4.33 -2.04 20.59
N PRO A 228 -5.49 -2.70 20.42
CA PRO A 228 -5.87 -3.32 19.15
C PRO A 228 -6.25 -2.26 18.11
N PHE A 229 -6.13 -2.60 16.82
CA PHE A 229 -6.53 -1.71 15.71
C PHE A 229 -7.97 -1.22 15.84
N THR A 230 -8.89 -2.09 16.29
CA THR A 230 -10.30 -1.76 16.49
C THR A 230 -10.53 -0.65 17.51
N ALA A 231 -9.65 -0.47 18.49
CA ALA A 231 -9.76 0.63 19.44
C ALA A 231 -9.48 2.00 18.78
N PHE A 232 -8.54 2.04 17.84
CA PHE A 232 -8.23 3.23 17.03
C PHE A 232 -9.35 3.58 16.05
N ALA A 233 -10.10 2.59 15.56
CA ALA A 233 -11.23 2.77 14.64
C ALA A 233 -12.53 3.24 15.32
N THR A 234 -12.55 3.43 16.66
CA THR A 234 -13.71 4.00 17.36
C THR A 234 -13.72 5.53 17.27
N ALA A 235 -14.87 6.18 17.41
CA ALA A 235 -14.96 7.65 17.45
C ALA A 235 -14.00 8.29 18.49
N SER A 236 -13.76 7.63 19.63
CA SER A 236 -12.77 8.12 20.60
C SER A 236 -11.32 7.85 20.17
N GLY A 237 -11.05 6.72 19.52
CA GLY A 237 -9.75 6.40 18.94
C GLY A 237 -9.36 7.40 17.85
N LEU A 238 -10.30 7.71 16.95
CA LEU A 238 -10.11 8.69 15.88
C LEU A 238 -9.82 10.09 16.43
N ARG A 239 -10.56 10.53 17.47
CA ARG A 239 -10.24 11.79 18.17
C ARG A 239 -8.82 11.82 18.74
N ASN A 240 -8.31 10.69 19.23
CA ASN A 240 -6.95 10.59 19.76
C ASN A 240 -5.88 10.51 18.65
N LEU A 241 -6.26 10.15 17.42
CA LEU A 241 -5.38 10.17 16.25
C LEU A 241 -5.27 11.56 15.61
N ALA A 242 -6.31 12.39 15.75
CA ALA A 242 -6.33 13.74 15.21
C ALA A 242 -5.11 14.56 15.70
N GLY A 243 -4.37 15.13 14.74
CA GLY A 243 -3.12 15.88 15.00
C GLY A 243 -1.87 15.01 15.15
N ALA A 244 -2.00 13.72 15.45
CA ALA A 244 -0.88 12.77 15.42
C ALA A 244 -0.61 12.28 13.99
N VAL A 245 -1.68 12.01 13.24
CA VAL A 245 -1.68 11.62 11.81
C VAL A 245 -2.68 12.47 11.04
N ASP A 246 -2.56 12.45 9.72
CA ASP A 246 -3.38 13.22 8.78
C ASP A 246 -4.54 12.38 8.21
N GLY A 247 -4.46 11.05 8.32
CA GLY A 247 -5.53 10.14 7.92
C GLY A 247 -5.39 8.73 8.45
N ILE A 248 -6.38 7.90 8.13
CA ILE A 248 -6.37 6.45 8.35
C ILE A 248 -6.58 5.72 7.03
N SER A 249 -6.06 4.50 6.92
CA SER A 249 -6.21 3.65 5.74
C SER A 249 -6.67 2.26 6.17
N VAL A 250 -7.84 1.83 5.69
CA VAL A 250 -8.56 0.68 6.25
C VAL A 250 -8.90 -0.38 5.22
N ASP A 251 -9.03 -1.62 5.67
CA ASP A 251 -9.58 -2.70 4.85
C ASP A 251 -11.03 -2.39 4.46
N ARG A 252 -11.40 -2.70 3.21
CA ARG A 252 -12.76 -2.50 2.67
C ARG A 252 -13.89 -3.07 3.54
N SER A 253 -13.65 -4.14 4.31
CA SER A 253 -14.65 -4.73 5.22
C SER A 253 -14.99 -3.83 6.41
N MET A 254 -14.17 -2.84 6.72
CA MET A 254 -14.42 -1.87 7.80
C MET A 254 -15.36 -0.73 7.37
N LEU A 255 -15.60 -0.57 6.07
CA LEU A 255 -16.41 0.52 5.51
C LEU A 255 -17.89 0.17 5.35
N LEU A 256 -18.21 -1.11 5.28
CA LEU A 256 -19.58 -1.59 5.17
C LEU A 256 -20.01 -2.20 6.51
N SER A 257 -21.19 -1.83 7.01
CA SER A 257 -21.77 -2.50 8.17
C SER A 257 -22.37 -3.83 7.73
N HIS A 258 -22.27 -4.86 8.56
CA HIS A 258 -22.86 -6.18 8.30
C HIS A 258 -24.05 -6.43 9.26
N ASP A 259 -25.13 -7.01 8.76
CA ASP A 259 -26.23 -7.52 9.59
C ASP A 259 -25.82 -8.82 10.30
N THR A 260 -26.69 -9.32 11.18
CA THR A 260 -26.47 -10.56 11.93
C THR A 260 -26.34 -11.82 11.05
N GLY A 261 -26.60 -11.70 9.74
CA GLY A 261 -26.43 -12.74 8.72
C GLY A 261 -25.25 -12.50 7.78
N ASP A 262 -24.33 -11.59 8.13
CA ASP A 262 -23.15 -11.23 7.34
C ASP A 262 -23.47 -10.58 5.97
N ARG A 263 -24.65 -9.96 5.84
CA ARG A 263 -25.01 -9.15 4.65
C ARG A 263 -24.70 -7.69 4.93
N ALA A 264 -24.24 -6.96 3.92
CA ALA A 264 -24.07 -5.51 4.04
C ALA A 264 -25.42 -4.86 4.42
N ALA A 265 -25.45 -4.20 5.58
CA ALA A 265 -26.62 -3.56 6.19
C ALA A 265 -26.63 -2.04 6.04
N GLY A 266 -25.51 -1.44 5.62
CA GLY A 266 -25.34 -0.01 5.44
C GLY A 266 -23.87 0.42 5.36
N VAL A 267 -23.63 1.73 5.42
CA VAL A 267 -22.29 2.32 5.49
C VAL A 267 -21.87 2.43 6.96
N SER A 268 -20.64 2.04 7.26
CA SER A 268 -20.02 2.20 8.58
C SER A 268 -19.93 3.70 8.93
N PRO A 269 -20.17 4.12 10.19
CA PRO A 269 -19.97 5.52 10.58
C PRO A 269 -18.49 5.94 10.56
N LEU A 270 -17.56 5.01 10.37
CA LEU A 270 -16.11 5.23 10.43
C LEU A 270 -15.64 6.42 9.58
N VAL A 271 -16.12 6.54 8.33
CA VAL A 271 -15.73 7.64 7.44
C VAL A 271 -16.20 8.98 8.01
N ALA A 272 -17.48 9.06 8.39
CA ALA A 272 -18.05 10.27 8.97
C ALA A 272 -17.39 10.66 10.30
N ASP A 273 -17.10 9.69 11.16
CA ASP A 273 -16.43 9.92 12.45
C ASP A 273 -14.98 10.40 12.26
N ALA A 274 -14.27 9.90 11.25
CA ALA A 274 -12.91 10.32 10.92
C ALA A 274 -12.91 11.75 10.34
N HIS A 275 -13.81 12.03 9.40
CA HIS A 275 -13.97 13.38 8.84
C HIS A 275 -14.37 14.41 9.90
N ALA A 276 -15.20 14.04 10.88
CA ALA A 276 -15.60 14.90 11.99
C ALA A 276 -14.43 15.38 12.85
N VAL A 277 -13.28 14.69 12.79
CA VAL A 277 -12.05 15.05 13.51
C VAL A 277 -10.92 15.48 12.56
N GLY A 278 -11.21 15.67 11.28
CA GLY A 278 -10.28 16.16 10.26
C GLY A 278 -9.30 15.13 9.72
N LEU A 279 -9.58 13.83 9.86
CA LEU A 279 -8.75 12.76 9.29
C LEU A 279 -9.27 12.37 7.90
N GLU A 280 -8.38 12.27 6.92
CA GLU A 280 -8.69 11.63 5.63
C GLU A 280 -8.86 10.11 5.81
N VAL A 281 -9.68 9.47 4.97
CA VAL A 281 -9.91 8.02 5.01
C VAL A 281 -9.61 7.40 3.66
N TYR A 282 -8.64 6.49 3.65
CA TYR A 282 -8.31 5.68 2.48
C TYR A 282 -8.79 4.25 2.66
N CYS A 283 -9.02 3.55 1.54
CA CYS A 283 -9.47 2.16 1.53
C CYS A 283 -8.53 1.27 0.72
N TRP A 284 -8.09 0.16 1.30
CA TRP A 284 -7.42 -0.92 0.59
C TRP A 284 -8.21 -2.24 0.68
N THR A 285 -8.12 -3.16 -0.27
CA THR A 285 -7.69 -2.97 -1.67
C THR A 285 -8.82 -3.40 -2.60
N LEU A 286 -9.11 -2.58 -3.60
CA LEU A 286 -10.04 -2.89 -4.67
C LEU A 286 -9.38 -3.82 -5.69
N ARG A 287 -10.03 -4.97 -5.93
CA ARG A 287 -9.56 -6.03 -6.84
C ARG A 287 -10.75 -6.62 -7.60
N ALA A 288 -10.64 -6.70 -8.91
CA ALA A 288 -11.77 -7.11 -9.76
C ALA A 288 -12.02 -8.64 -9.78
N GLU A 289 -11.05 -9.45 -9.35
CA GLU A 289 -11.15 -10.91 -9.40
C GLU A 289 -12.12 -11.46 -8.35
N ASN A 290 -12.96 -12.42 -8.74
CA ASN A 290 -14.03 -13.02 -7.93
C ASN A 290 -13.60 -13.41 -6.51
N ARG A 291 -12.40 -13.95 -6.34
CA ARG A 291 -11.92 -14.39 -5.01
C ARG A 291 -11.80 -13.24 -4.01
N PHE A 292 -11.54 -12.02 -4.48
CA PHE A 292 -11.38 -10.84 -3.66
C PHE A 292 -12.68 -10.08 -3.46
N LEU A 293 -13.65 -10.26 -4.36
CA LEU A 293 -14.96 -9.63 -4.27
C LEU A 293 -15.84 -10.27 -3.18
N GLY A 294 -16.75 -9.45 -2.64
CA GLY A 294 -17.83 -9.90 -1.78
C GLY A 294 -18.72 -10.92 -2.49
N LYS A 295 -19.32 -11.87 -1.74
CA LYS A 295 -20.07 -13.00 -2.33
C LYS A 295 -21.15 -12.58 -3.34
N ALA A 296 -21.83 -11.46 -3.11
CA ALA A 296 -22.88 -10.93 -3.99
C ALA A 296 -22.36 -10.43 -5.35
N HIS A 297 -21.08 -10.04 -5.40
CA HIS A 297 -20.43 -9.49 -6.60
C HIS A 297 -19.66 -10.56 -7.38
N ARG A 298 -19.60 -11.80 -6.90
CA ARG A 298 -18.98 -12.89 -7.65
C ARG A 298 -19.82 -13.31 -8.85
N ARG A 299 -19.17 -13.65 -9.96
CA ARG A 299 -19.79 -14.11 -11.21
C ARG A 299 -19.13 -15.40 -11.69
N GLY A 300 -19.94 -16.43 -11.92
CA GLY A 300 -19.41 -17.75 -12.29
C GLY A 300 -18.71 -18.45 -11.13
N LYS A 301 -17.90 -19.48 -11.45
CA LYS A 301 -17.20 -20.34 -10.47
C LYS A 301 -15.69 -20.14 -10.44
N ASP A 302 -15.13 -19.46 -11.43
CA ASP A 302 -13.69 -19.24 -11.54
C ASP A 302 -13.26 -18.13 -10.56
N PRO A 303 -12.45 -18.45 -9.52
CA PRO A 303 -11.98 -17.45 -8.58
C PRO A 303 -11.05 -16.39 -9.20
N ALA A 304 -10.45 -16.64 -10.36
CA ALA A 304 -9.55 -15.73 -11.06
C ALA A 304 -10.27 -14.80 -12.06
N ALA A 305 -11.44 -15.20 -12.54
CA ALA A 305 -12.25 -14.36 -13.43
C ALA A 305 -12.73 -13.09 -12.72
N TYR A 306 -12.94 -12.03 -13.50
CA TYR A 306 -13.54 -10.80 -12.98
C TYR A 306 -15.01 -11.04 -12.60
N GLY A 307 -15.41 -10.53 -11.44
CA GLY A 307 -16.81 -10.49 -11.03
C GLY A 307 -17.50 -9.19 -11.45
N ALA A 308 -18.62 -8.89 -10.81
CA ALA A 308 -19.31 -7.60 -10.91
C ALA A 308 -18.62 -6.56 -10.02
N TRP A 309 -17.35 -6.27 -10.35
CA TRP A 309 -16.50 -5.37 -9.61
C TRP A 309 -17.04 -3.93 -9.61
N GLN A 310 -17.74 -3.51 -10.67
CA GLN A 310 -18.30 -2.16 -10.78
C GLN A 310 -19.21 -1.83 -9.60
N ASP A 311 -20.08 -2.77 -9.22
CA ASP A 311 -21.04 -2.58 -8.14
C ASP A 311 -20.35 -2.44 -6.78
N GLU A 312 -19.33 -3.28 -6.53
CA GLU A 312 -18.58 -3.26 -5.27
C GLU A 312 -17.69 -2.01 -5.17
N PHE A 313 -17.00 -1.65 -6.26
CA PHE A 313 -16.18 -0.44 -6.31
C PHE A 313 -17.07 0.78 -6.09
N ALA A 314 -18.18 0.92 -6.83
CA ALA A 314 -19.11 2.04 -6.64
C ALA A 314 -19.67 2.11 -5.20
N ALA A 315 -19.97 0.97 -4.58
CA ALA A 315 -20.40 0.94 -3.18
C ALA A 315 -19.33 1.47 -2.22
N ILE A 316 -18.06 1.08 -2.41
CA ILE A 316 -16.94 1.57 -1.60
C ILE A 316 -16.66 3.05 -1.86
N LEU A 317 -16.59 3.49 -3.12
CA LEU A 317 -16.40 4.91 -3.45
C LEU A 317 -17.54 5.76 -2.88
N GLY A 318 -18.78 5.24 -2.88
CA GLY A 318 -19.96 5.91 -2.32
C GLY A 318 -19.98 6.02 -0.79
N THR A 319 -19.03 5.43 -0.07
CA THR A 319 -18.93 5.59 1.40
C THR A 319 -18.38 6.95 1.81
N GLY A 320 -17.83 7.73 0.86
CA GLY A 320 -17.23 9.04 1.11
C GLY A 320 -15.74 8.99 1.44
N VAL A 321 -15.05 7.86 1.21
CA VAL A 321 -13.59 7.78 1.31
C VAL A 321 -12.90 8.85 0.45
N ASP A 322 -11.73 9.30 0.89
CA ASP A 322 -10.91 10.30 0.19
C ASP A 322 -9.96 9.67 -0.83
N GLY A 323 -9.68 8.37 -0.69
CA GLY A 323 -8.78 7.63 -1.57
C GLY A 323 -9.01 6.13 -1.55
N VAL A 324 -8.74 5.46 -2.67
CA VAL A 324 -8.85 4.00 -2.80
C VAL A 324 -7.59 3.42 -3.43
N PHE A 325 -7.07 2.34 -2.85
CA PHE A 325 -6.00 1.53 -3.42
C PHE A 325 -6.61 0.47 -4.33
N ALA A 326 -6.15 0.39 -5.58
CA ALA A 326 -6.62 -0.57 -6.56
C ALA A 326 -5.47 -1.27 -7.26
N ASP A 327 -5.59 -2.59 -7.44
CA ASP A 327 -4.62 -3.36 -8.25
C ASP A 327 -4.85 -3.11 -9.76
N GLN A 328 -6.09 -2.76 -10.15
CA GLN A 328 -6.47 -2.32 -11.49
C GLN A 328 -6.90 -0.84 -11.45
N PRO A 329 -5.97 0.12 -11.56
CA PRO A 329 -6.28 1.54 -11.34
C PRO A 329 -7.28 2.10 -12.36
N ASP A 330 -7.23 1.64 -13.61
CA ASP A 330 -8.17 2.00 -14.67
C ASP A 330 -9.62 1.63 -14.33
N LEU A 331 -9.86 0.47 -13.72
CA LEU A 331 -11.20 0.05 -13.30
C LEU A 331 -11.73 0.91 -12.14
N ALA A 332 -10.85 1.31 -11.21
CA ALA A 332 -11.24 2.24 -10.14
C ALA A 332 -11.53 3.65 -10.68
N LEU A 333 -10.78 4.12 -11.68
CA LEU A 333 -11.05 5.37 -12.39
C LEU A 333 -12.37 5.31 -13.16
N GLU A 334 -12.68 4.19 -13.83
CA GLU A 334 -13.97 3.96 -14.47
C GLU A 334 -15.12 4.05 -13.46
N ALA A 335 -15.00 3.37 -12.33
CA ALA A 335 -16.00 3.41 -11.27
C ALA A 335 -16.20 4.83 -10.70
N ARG A 336 -15.12 5.59 -10.53
CA ARG A 336 -15.17 7.01 -10.10
C ARG A 336 -15.91 7.87 -11.11
N ALA A 337 -15.58 7.77 -12.39
CA ALA A 337 -16.21 8.56 -13.45
C ALA A 337 -17.73 8.29 -13.53
N VAL A 338 -18.14 7.03 -13.36
CA VAL A 338 -19.56 6.66 -13.30
C VAL A 338 -20.25 7.26 -12.08
N ALA A 339 -19.59 7.30 -10.92
CA ALA A 339 -20.14 7.91 -9.72
C ALA A 339 -20.33 9.44 -9.88
N GLU A 340 -19.33 10.13 -10.42
CA GLU A 340 -19.38 11.58 -10.69
C GLU A 340 -20.49 11.93 -11.69
N GLY A 341 -20.66 11.14 -12.76
CA GLY A 341 -21.71 11.34 -13.76
C GLY A 341 -23.13 11.15 -13.22
N ARG A 342 -23.33 10.38 -12.14
CA ARG A 342 -24.64 10.20 -11.48
C ARG A 342 -24.99 11.34 -10.52
N SER A 343 -24.00 12.09 -10.03
CA SER A 343 -24.22 13.23 -9.12
C SER A 343 -24.56 14.53 -9.86
N GLY A 344 -24.40 14.58 -11.19
CA GLY A 344 -24.61 15.76 -12.02
C GLY A 344 -25.90 15.77 -12.87
N GLY A 345 -26.80 14.80 -12.72
CA GLY A 345 -28.08 14.70 -13.44
C GLY A 345 -29.28 14.75 -12.51
#